data_AF-K2A1C7-F1
#
_entry.id   AF-K2A1C7-F1
#
_cell.length_a   1.000
_cell.length_b   1.000
_cell.length_c   1.000
_cell.angle_alpha   90.00
_cell.angle_beta   90.00
_cell.angle_gamma   90.00
#
_symmetry.space_group_name_H-M   'P 1'
#
loop_
_entity.id
_entity.type
_entity.pdbx_description
1 polymer ?
#
loop_
_entity_poly.entity_id
_entity_poly.type
_entity_poly.pdbx_seq_one_letter_code
_entity_poly.pdbx_strand_id
1 'polypeptide(L)'
;MNKKIIFLSIFVSLLFTNSDVFATENNVVSLKVPFTSEIPNGSWVKPWNNACEEASIVMVKGYYFGYTATTKKIAMADMAPLFKIEDKIFGSNADTDAARTAKLINDYTDFSAKVKTNPTLEE
;
A
#
# COMPACT_ATOMS: atom_id res chain seq x y z
N MET A 1 61.92 -50.57 -27.91
CA MET A 1 62.39 -49.43 -28.74
C MET A 1 61.40 -48.28 -28.55
N ASN A 2 61.90 -47.16 -28.04
CA ASN A 2 61.17 -45.99 -27.56
C ASN A 2 60.24 -45.36 -28.61
N LYS A 3 59.03 -44.94 -28.21
CA LYS A 3 58.46 -43.65 -28.63
C LYS A 3 57.69 -43.01 -27.48
N LYS A 4 58.24 -41.91 -26.99
CA LYS A 4 57.61 -40.95 -26.08
C LYS A 4 56.38 -40.38 -26.79
N ILE A 5 55.22 -40.38 -26.14
CA ILE A 5 54.11 -39.51 -26.52
C ILE A 5 53.78 -38.66 -25.30
N ILE A 6 54.23 -37.42 -25.38
CA ILE A 6 53.91 -36.33 -24.49
C ILE A 6 52.50 -35.88 -24.86
N PHE A 7 51.54 -36.03 -23.95
CA PHE A 7 50.30 -35.26 -23.96
C PHE A 7 50.00 -34.82 -22.53
N LEU A 8 50.83 -33.90 -22.05
CA LEU A 8 50.52 -33.07 -20.88
C LEU A 8 49.87 -31.79 -21.41
N SER A 9 48.54 -31.72 -21.41
CA SER A 9 47.73 -30.50 -21.29
C SER A 9 46.30 -30.78 -21.71
N ILE A 10 45.50 -31.41 -20.86
CA ILE A 10 44.04 -31.39 -21.01
C ILE A 10 43.45 -31.16 -19.61
N PHE A 11 42.76 -30.01 -19.50
CA PHE A 11 41.73 -29.66 -18.53
C PHE A 11 42.16 -29.34 -17.09
N VAL A 12 42.67 -28.11 -16.89
CA VAL A 12 42.41 -27.37 -15.64
C VAL A 12 41.83 -26.01 -16.04
N SER A 13 40.56 -25.99 -16.42
CA SER A 13 39.85 -24.74 -16.75
C SER A 13 38.35 -24.88 -16.51
N LEU A 14 37.93 -25.52 -15.42
CA LEU A 14 36.51 -25.68 -15.15
C LEU A 14 36.17 -25.66 -13.66
N LEU A 15 36.70 -24.69 -12.91
CA LEU A 15 36.20 -24.37 -11.56
C LEU A 15 36.29 -22.87 -11.30
N PHE A 16 35.75 -22.05 -12.20
CA PHE A 16 35.11 -20.81 -11.77
C PHE A 16 33.62 -21.10 -11.78
N THR A 17 33.13 -21.69 -10.69
CA THR A 17 31.70 -21.63 -10.40
C THR A 17 31.41 -20.15 -10.20
N ASN A 18 30.81 -19.51 -11.20
CA ASN A 18 30.11 -18.25 -10.97
C ASN A 18 29.12 -18.55 -9.85
N SER A 19 29.44 -18.09 -8.64
CA SER A 19 28.44 -17.90 -7.62
C SER A 19 27.57 -16.77 -8.16
N ASP A 20 26.60 -17.13 -9.01
CA ASP A 20 25.52 -16.24 -9.37
C ASP A 20 24.80 -15.93 -8.06
N VAL A 21 25.21 -14.83 -7.43
CA VAL A 21 24.48 -14.20 -6.35
C VAL A 21 23.18 -13.77 -7.01
N PHE A 22 22.15 -14.60 -6.89
CA PHE A 22 20.79 -14.24 -7.29
C PHE A 22 20.39 -13.03 -6.45
N ALA A 23 20.61 -11.83 -6.99
CA ALA A 23 20.03 -10.63 -6.46
C ALA A 23 18.51 -10.84 -6.46
N THR A 24 17.89 -10.79 -5.29
CA THR A 24 16.44 -10.86 -5.15
C THR A 24 15.86 -9.69 -5.93
N GLU A 25 15.22 -9.95 -7.06
CA GLU A 25 14.56 -8.91 -7.84
C GLU A 25 13.44 -8.34 -6.96
N ASN A 26 13.58 -7.07 -6.56
CA ASN A 26 12.55 -6.34 -5.83
C ASN A 26 11.36 -6.14 -6.77
N ASN A 27 10.44 -7.11 -6.78
CA ASN A 27 9.21 -7.04 -7.54
C ASN A 27 8.36 -5.89 -6.99
N VAL A 28 8.39 -4.75 -7.68
CA VAL A 28 7.57 -3.58 -7.33
C VAL A 28 6.11 -3.90 -7.67
N VAL A 29 5.30 -4.12 -6.64
CA VAL A 29 3.85 -4.28 -6.80
C VAL A 29 3.22 -2.90 -7.00
N SER A 30 2.67 -2.65 -8.19
CA SER A 30 1.91 -1.42 -8.49
C SER A 30 0.42 -1.68 -8.41
N LEU A 31 -0.21 -1.18 -7.34
CA LEU A 31 -1.66 -1.23 -7.19
C LEU A 31 -2.30 -0.03 -7.90
N LYS A 32 -3.28 -0.30 -8.76
CA LYS A 32 -4.06 0.74 -9.46
C LYS A 32 -5.14 1.34 -8.55
N VAL A 33 -4.72 1.93 -7.44
CA VAL A 33 -5.62 2.58 -6.47
C VAL A 33 -6.08 3.92 -7.04
N PRO A 34 -7.39 4.18 -7.17
CA PRO A 34 -7.90 5.45 -7.68
C PRO A 34 -7.72 6.54 -6.62
N PHE A 35 -6.74 7.41 -6.87
CA PHE A 35 -6.36 8.48 -5.95
C PHE A 35 -7.48 9.48 -5.68
N THR A 36 -7.55 9.98 -4.45
CA THR A 36 -8.28 11.19 -4.10
C THR A 36 -7.53 12.02 -3.06
N SER A 37 -7.80 13.33 -3.04
CA SER A 37 -7.26 14.24 -2.03
C SER A 37 -8.23 14.37 -0.87
N GLU A 38 -7.72 14.52 0.35
CA GLU A 38 -8.51 14.86 1.55
C GLU A 38 -9.26 16.19 1.45
N ILE A 39 -8.79 17.09 0.57
CA ILE A 39 -9.46 18.33 0.19
C ILE A 39 -9.87 18.29 -1.29
N PRO A 40 -10.93 17.54 -1.68
CA PRO A 40 -11.30 17.37 -3.09
C PRO A 40 -11.60 18.69 -3.83
N ASN A 41 -11.94 19.75 -3.10
CA ASN A 41 -12.20 21.09 -3.64
C ASN A 41 -11.00 22.05 -3.55
N GLY A 42 -9.87 21.62 -2.99
CA GLY A 42 -8.70 22.46 -2.76
C GLY A 42 -8.82 23.41 -1.57
N SER A 43 -9.89 23.33 -0.76
CA SER A 43 -10.15 24.24 0.35
C SER A 43 -9.92 23.56 1.69
N TRP A 44 -8.92 24.06 2.42
CA TRP A 44 -8.51 23.54 3.73
C TRP A 44 -9.40 24.06 4.85
N VAL A 45 -10.67 23.69 4.84
CA VAL A 45 -11.68 24.09 5.84
C VAL A 45 -12.47 22.89 6.33
N LYS A 46 -13.00 22.95 7.54
CA LYS A 46 -13.82 21.87 8.12
C LYS A 46 -14.98 21.49 7.19
N PRO A 47 -15.32 20.18 7.06
CA PRO A 47 -14.65 19.03 7.70
C PRO A 47 -13.39 18.52 6.97
N TRP A 48 -12.99 19.12 5.86
CA TRP A 48 -11.97 18.59 4.94
C TRP A 48 -10.51 18.79 5.40
N ASN A 49 -10.28 19.68 6.36
CA ASN A 49 -8.93 20.06 6.79
C ASN A 49 -8.20 18.98 7.61
N ASN A 50 -8.90 17.91 8.00
CA ASN A 50 -8.40 16.77 8.78
C ASN A 50 -8.94 15.44 8.22
N ALA A 51 -9.11 15.33 6.90
CA ALA A 51 -9.86 14.24 6.27
C ALA A 51 -8.98 13.14 5.64
N CYS A 52 -7.77 12.95 6.18
CA CYS A 52 -6.76 12.04 5.65
C CYS A 52 -7.25 10.58 5.72
N GLU A 53 -7.88 10.25 6.85
CA GLU A 53 -8.43 8.94 7.16
C GLU A 53 -9.59 8.60 6.22
N GLU A 54 -10.54 9.52 6.02
CA GLU A 54 -11.70 9.31 5.13
C GLU A 54 -11.26 9.19 3.68
N ALA A 55 -10.32 10.02 3.24
CA ALA A 55 -9.76 9.93 1.90
C ALA A 55 -9.10 8.57 1.65
N SER A 56 -8.37 8.06 2.64
CA SER A 56 -7.74 6.74 2.58
C SER A 56 -8.78 5.61 2.50
N ILE A 57 -9.87 5.69 3.28
CA ILE A 57 -10.99 4.73 3.22
C ILE A 57 -11.65 4.75 1.84
N VAL A 58 -11.87 5.94 1.25
CA VAL A 58 -12.46 6.07 -0.09
C VAL A 58 -11.53 5.52 -1.18
N MET A 59 -10.21 5.70 -1.05
CA MET A 59 -9.25 5.08 -1.98
C MET A 59 -9.28 3.55 -1.92
N VAL A 60 -9.36 2.97 -0.71
CA VAL A 60 -9.54 1.52 -0.51
C VAL A 60 -10.85 1.05 -1.15
N LYS A 61 -11.94 1.76 -0.91
CA LYS A 61 -13.24 1.48 -1.53
C LYS A 61 -13.16 1.47 -3.05
N GLY A 62 -12.55 2.50 -3.63
CA GLY A 62 -12.40 2.60 -5.07
C GLY A 62 -11.57 1.45 -5.66
N TYR A 63 -10.52 1.02 -4.96
CA TYR A 63 -9.72 -0.13 -5.39
C TYR A 63 -10.54 -1.43 -5.40
N TYR A 64 -11.22 -1.76 -4.31
CA TYR A 64 -12.00 -3.01 -4.21
C TYR A 64 -13.26 -3.03 -5.06
N PHE A 65 -13.90 -1.87 -5.28
CA PHE A 65 -15.12 -1.77 -6.10
C PHE A 65 -14.83 -1.48 -7.58
N GLY A 66 -13.55 -1.45 -7.98
CA GLY A 66 -13.16 -1.32 -9.39
C GLY A 66 -13.41 0.06 -9.98
N TYR A 67 -13.31 1.13 -9.19
CA TYR A 67 -13.42 2.49 -9.70
C TYR A 67 -12.21 2.80 -10.58
N THR A 68 -12.47 3.36 -11.77
CA THR A 68 -11.40 3.81 -12.66
C THR A 68 -10.76 5.12 -12.16
N ALA A 69 -11.54 5.96 -11.47
CA ALA A 69 -11.09 7.20 -10.86
C ALA A 69 -12.02 7.65 -9.73
N THR A 70 -11.45 8.29 -8.71
CA THR A 70 -12.21 8.93 -7.63
C THR A 70 -12.34 10.42 -7.92
N THR A 71 -13.36 10.79 -8.71
CA THR A 71 -13.62 12.21 -9.03
C THR A 71 -13.93 13.01 -7.77
N LYS A 72 -13.75 14.34 -7.81
CA LYS A 72 -14.15 15.26 -6.72
C LYS A 72 -15.57 14.98 -6.21
N LYS A 73 -16.52 14.73 -7.12
CA LYS A 73 -17.91 14.44 -6.75
C LYS A 73 -18.04 13.14 -5.98
N ILE A 74 -17.35 12.08 -6.44
CA ILE A 74 -17.35 10.77 -5.77
C ILE A 74 -16.69 10.89 -4.40
N ALA A 75 -15.51 11.49 -4.33
CA ALA A 75 -14.78 11.72 -3.08
C ALA A 75 -15.66 12.43 -2.04
N MET A 76 -16.26 13.56 -2.43
CA MET A 76 -17.11 14.32 -1.51
C MET A 76 -18.36 13.54 -1.08
N ALA A 77 -18.96 12.76 -1.98
CA ALA A 77 -20.14 11.96 -1.67
C ALA A 77 -19.81 10.78 -0.75
N ASP A 78 -18.64 10.16 -0.91
CA ASP A 78 -18.24 8.99 -0.14
C ASP A 78 -17.60 9.35 1.22
N MET A 79 -16.93 10.50 1.33
CA MET A 79 -16.35 10.96 2.60
C MET A 79 -17.40 11.60 3.53
N ALA A 80 -18.41 12.28 2.99
CA ALA A 80 -19.39 13.01 3.81
C ALA A 80 -20.17 12.14 4.83
N PRO A 81 -20.55 10.89 4.53
CA PRO A 81 -21.14 9.99 5.52
C PRO A 81 -20.19 9.63 6.67
N LEU A 82 -18.90 9.48 6.40
CA LEU A 82 -17.90 9.10 7.40
C LEU A 82 -17.75 10.19 8.47
N PHE A 83 -17.60 11.46 8.06
CA PHE A 83 -17.56 12.59 8.99
C PHE A 83 -18.77 12.62 9.93
N LYS A 84 -19.98 12.34 9.40
CA LYS A 84 -21.21 12.31 10.21
C LYS A 84 -21.20 11.16 11.22
N ILE A 85 -20.63 10.02 10.86
CA ILE A 85 -20.49 8.88 11.76
C ILE A 85 -19.51 9.24 12.87
N GLU A 86 -18.35 9.79 12.54
CA GLU A 86 -17.34 10.22 13.51
C GLU A 86 -17.86 11.29 14.47
N ASP A 87 -18.52 12.33 13.96
CA ASP A 87 -19.16 13.34 14.80
C ASP A 87 -20.16 12.71 15.78
N LYS A 88 -20.88 11.66 15.34
CA LYS A 88 -21.84 10.96 16.18
C LYS A 88 -21.18 10.08 17.24
N ILE A 89 -20.11 9.35 16.91
CA ILE A 89 -19.53 8.32 17.80
C ILE A 89 -18.31 8.81 18.59
N PHE A 90 -17.62 9.83 18.12
CA PHE A 90 -16.43 10.44 18.74
C PHE A 90 -16.66 11.88 19.18
N GLY A 91 -17.75 12.52 18.75
CA GLY A 91 -18.04 13.92 19.03
C GLY A 91 -17.27 14.92 18.15
N SER A 92 -16.43 14.42 17.23
CA SER A 92 -15.68 15.22 16.26
C SER A 92 -15.12 14.31 15.15
N ASN A 93 -15.12 14.82 13.92
CA ASN A 93 -14.43 14.28 12.73
C ASN A 93 -12.99 14.82 12.56
N ALA A 94 -12.33 15.17 13.67
CA ALA A 94 -11.02 15.81 13.61
C ALA A 94 -9.94 14.84 14.07
N ASP A 95 -8.94 14.63 13.22
CA ASP A 95 -7.66 13.95 13.52
C ASP A 95 -7.89 12.58 14.19
N THR A 96 -8.57 11.70 13.46
CA THR A 96 -8.94 10.37 13.94
C THR A 96 -7.70 9.48 13.99
N ASP A 97 -7.28 9.09 15.20
CA ASP A 97 -6.13 8.18 15.37
C ASP A 97 -6.40 6.79 14.79
N ALA A 98 -5.35 5.97 14.66
CA ALA A 98 -5.43 4.62 14.10
C ALA A 98 -6.49 3.73 14.78
N ALA A 99 -6.71 3.86 16.09
CA ALA A 99 -7.69 3.05 16.82
C ALA A 99 -9.12 3.48 16.48
N ARG A 100 -9.37 4.79 16.40
CA ARG A 100 -10.67 5.32 15.99
C ARG A 100 -10.95 5.03 14.50
N THR A 101 -9.95 5.15 13.63
CA THR A 101 -10.08 4.82 12.19
C THR A 101 -10.40 3.34 12.00
N ALA A 102 -9.71 2.45 12.73
CA ALA A 102 -10.02 1.03 12.70
C ALA A 102 -11.44 0.73 13.18
N LYS A 103 -11.91 1.41 14.24
CA LYS A 103 -13.30 1.29 14.71
C LYS A 103 -14.30 1.78 13.65
N LEU A 104 -14.06 2.94 13.03
CA LEU A 104 -14.90 3.46 11.95
C LEU A 104 -15.02 2.45 10.81
N ILE A 105 -13.89 1.90 10.35
CA ILE A 105 -13.84 0.92 9.27
C ILE A 105 -14.63 -0.34 9.64
N ASN A 106 -14.30 -0.96 10.78
CA ASN A 106 -14.85 -2.26 11.16
C ASN A 106 -16.35 -2.21 11.47
N ASP A 107 -16.84 -1.12 12.05
CA ASP A 107 -18.23 -1.03 12.52
C ASP A 107 -19.19 -0.45 11.47
N TYR A 108 -18.68 0.32 10.49
CA TYR A 108 -19.52 1.12 9.59
C TYR A 108 -19.18 1.03 8.10
N THR A 109 -18.24 0.18 7.71
CA THR A 109 -17.90 -0.05 6.29
C THR A 109 -17.91 -1.54 5.95
N ASP A 110 -17.78 -1.88 4.67
CA ASP A 110 -17.67 -3.27 4.20
C ASP A 110 -16.25 -3.85 4.35
N PHE A 111 -15.31 -3.08 4.93
CA PHE A 111 -13.91 -3.45 5.06
C PHE A 111 -13.56 -3.87 6.49
N SER A 112 -12.38 -4.46 6.65
CA SER A 112 -11.80 -4.76 7.96
C SER A 112 -10.46 -4.07 8.12
N ALA A 113 -10.18 -3.63 9.34
CA ALA A 113 -8.95 -2.96 9.71
C ALA A 113 -8.39 -3.53 11.02
N LYS A 114 -7.06 -3.65 11.06
CA LYS A 114 -6.31 -4.03 12.26
C LYS A 114 -5.25 -2.97 12.52
N VAL A 115 -5.20 -2.45 13.74
CA VAL A 115 -4.09 -1.60 14.18
C VAL A 115 -2.89 -2.47 14.51
N LYS A 116 -1.74 -2.11 13.94
CA LYS A 116 -0.46 -2.74 14.24
C LYS A 116 0.48 -1.71 14.83
N THR A 117 1.02 -2.01 16.00
CA THR A 117 1.97 -1.15 16.71
C THR A 117 3.38 -1.64 16.41
N ASN A 118 4.27 -0.73 16.00
CA ASN A 118 5.66 -1.03 15.63
C ASN A 118 5.77 -2.12 14.55
N PRO A 119 5.16 -1.94 13.36
CA PRO A 119 5.29 -2.92 12.28
C PRO A 119 6.76 -3.07 11.83
N THR A 120 7.17 -4.30 11.48
CA THR A 120 8.45 -4.55 10.82
C THR A 120 8.33 -4.42 9.30
N LEU A 121 9.45 -4.58 8.57
CA LEU A 121 9.44 -4.50 7.11
C LEU A 121 8.69 -5.68 6.47
N GLU A 122 8.65 -6.81 7.16
CA GLU A 122 8.06 -8.07 6.72
C GLU A 122 6.55 -8.18 7.01
N GLU A 123 5.95 -7.11 7.52
CA GLU A 123 4.74 -7.14 8.34
C GLU A 123 3.70 -6.09 8.00
#